data_AF-A0A532C6Y5-F1
#
_entry.id   AF-A0A532C6Y5-F1
#
_cell.length_a   1.000
_cell.length_b   1.000
_cell.length_c   1.000
_cell.angle_alpha   90.00
_cell.angle_beta   90.00
_cell.angle_gamma   90.00
#
_symmetry.space_group_name_H-M   'P 1'
#
loop_
_entity.id
_entity.type
_entity.pdbx_description
1 polymer ?
#
loop_
_entity_poly.entity_id
_entity_poly.type
_entity_poly.pdbx_seq_one_letter_code
_entity_poly.pdbx_strand_id
1 'polypeptide(L)'
;TYYVGINDTVHEDATGGIDLVRSDVSWTLGDNLENLILFGTAAIDGTGNSLNNTLTGNSAANVLTGGAGNDVYYVGLGDTVVEAANAGIDHVLSAGSWTLGDNVERLTLTGTSLIDGTGNSLNNILTGNSAANVLDGGLGADTMMGGAGNDTYVVDHVSDVVTEQVNAGTDTVQSAVTYTLAANVENLTLTGIGAINGAGNALDNILTGNSGNNVLTGGAGADVLIGGAGNDTYYVGINDTVHEDATGGI
;
A
#
# COMPACT_ATOMS: atom_id res chain seq x y z
N THR A 1 -21.87 -20.27 -14.60
CA THR A 1 -22.07 -18.82 -14.82
C THR A 1 -23.54 -18.48 -14.93
N TYR A 2 -24.00 -17.58 -14.08
CA TYR A 2 -25.40 -17.14 -13.94
C TYR A 2 -25.54 -15.66 -14.29
N TYR A 3 -26.65 -15.29 -14.94
CA TYR A 3 -27.07 -13.90 -15.11
C TYR A 3 -28.33 -13.73 -14.30
N VAL A 4 -28.32 -12.80 -13.35
CA VAL A 4 -29.43 -12.60 -12.41
C VAL A 4 -29.93 -11.17 -12.50
N GLY A 5 -31.25 -11.03 -12.42
CA GLY A 5 -31.96 -9.78 -12.25
C GLY A 5 -32.87 -9.82 -11.02
N ILE A 6 -33.81 -8.88 -10.96
CA ILE A 6 -34.70 -8.75 -9.80
C ILE A 6 -35.58 -10.01 -9.61
N ASN A 7 -35.58 -10.54 -8.39
CA ASN A 7 -36.30 -11.76 -7.95
C ASN A 7 -35.74 -13.10 -8.45
N ASP A 8 -34.57 -13.14 -9.08
CA ASP A 8 -33.92 -14.41 -9.38
C ASP A 8 -33.33 -15.05 -8.12
N THR A 9 -33.20 -16.37 -8.13
CA THR A 9 -32.44 -17.14 -7.14
C THR A 9 -31.43 -18.03 -7.85
N VAL A 10 -30.25 -18.19 -7.27
CA VAL A 10 -29.23 -19.14 -7.73
C VAL A 10 -28.98 -20.09 -6.57
N HIS A 11 -29.04 -21.40 -6.85
CA HIS A 11 -28.74 -22.44 -5.88
C HIS A 11 -27.73 -23.40 -6.52
N GLU A 12 -26.61 -23.60 -5.84
CA GLU A 12 -25.54 -24.47 -6.31
C GLU A 12 -25.25 -25.59 -5.33
N ASP A 13 -24.92 -26.75 -5.88
CA ASP A 13 -24.49 -27.91 -5.11
C ASP A 13 -23.05 -27.70 -4.63
N ALA A 14 -22.74 -28.18 -3.42
CA ALA A 14 -21.43 -28.00 -2.78
C ALA A 14 -20.22 -28.63 -3.51
N THR A 15 -20.44 -29.32 -4.63
CA THR A 15 -19.39 -29.92 -5.47
C THR A 15 -19.24 -29.24 -6.83
N GLY A 16 -19.87 -28.08 -7.03
CA GLY A 16 -20.02 -27.39 -8.33
C GLY A 16 -18.74 -26.88 -8.99
N GLY A 17 -17.67 -26.65 -8.22
CA GLY A 17 -16.46 -25.98 -8.73
C GLY A 17 -16.46 -24.52 -8.32
N ILE A 18 -15.87 -23.65 -9.14
CA ILE A 18 -15.85 -22.19 -8.90
C ILE A 18 -16.90 -21.55 -9.81
N ASP A 19 -17.86 -20.85 -9.21
CA ASP A 19 -19.01 -20.32 -9.92
C ASP A 19 -19.04 -18.79 -9.99
N LEU A 20 -19.67 -18.27 -11.05
CA LEU A 20 -19.76 -16.83 -11.34
C LEU A 20 -21.20 -16.37 -11.49
N VAL A 21 -21.59 -15.38 -10.71
CA VAL A 21 -22.83 -14.61 -10.83
C VAL A 21 -22.54 -13.25 -11.48
N ARG A 22 -23.34 -12.88 -12.47
CA ARG A 22 -23.35 -11.53 -13.06
C ARG A 22 -24.68 -10.85 -12.76
N SER A 23 -24.64 -9.68 -12.12
CA SER A 23 -25.86 -8.99 -11.66
C SER A 23 -25.93 -7.53 -12.11
N ASP A 24 -27.10 -7.07 -12.56
CA ASP A 24 -27.44 -5.65 -12.79
C ASP A 24 -28.28 -5.04 -11.65
N VAL A 25 -28.45 -5.80 -10.56
CA VAL A 25 -29.10 -5.40 -9.31
C VAL A 25 -28.16 -5.67 -8.13
N SER A 26 -28.42 -5.08 -6.96
CA SER A 26 -27.68 -5.47 -5.75
C SER A 26 -27.89 -6.96 -5.47
N TRP A 27 -26.83 -7.68 -5.15
CA TRP A 27 -26.86 -9.13 -5.04
C TRP A 27 -26.01 -9.67 -3.89
N THR A 28 -26.55 -10.68 -3.20
CA THR A 28 -25.86 -11.46 -2.17
C THR A 28 -25.63 -12.87 -2.70
N LEU A 29 -24.38 -13.32 -2.71
CA LEU A 29 -24.03 -14.69 -3.06
C LEU A 29 -24.66 -15.66 -2.06
N GLY A 30 -25.42 -16.62 -2.58
CA GLY A 30 -25.88 -17.77 -1.80
C GLY A 30 -24.72 -18.72 -1.47
N ASP A 31 -25.01 -19.76 -0.71
CA ASP A 31 -24.04 -20.80 -0.38
C ASP A 31 -23.39 -21.41 -1.65
N ASN A 32 -22.11 -21.77 -1.56
CA ASN A 32 -21.33 -22.41 -2.64
C ASN A 32 -21.12 -21.55 -3.90
N LEU A 33 -21.34 -20.23 -3.83
CA LEU A 33 -21.02 -19.31 -4.92
C LEU A 33 -19.82 -18.44 -4.54
N GLU A 34 -18.84 -18.31 -5.42
CA GLU A 34 -17.59 -17.61 -5.11
C GLU A 34 -17.46 -16.25 -5.80
N ASN A 35 -17.93 -16.09 -7.04
CA ASN A 35 -17.65 -14.86 -7.80
C ASN A 35 -18.92 -14.06 -8.10
N LEU A 36 -18.84 -12.75 -7.89
CA LEU A 36 -19.87 -11.79 -8.27
C LEU A 36 -19.26 -10.68 -9.14
N ILE A 37 -19.87 -10.43 -10.29
CA ILE A 37 -19.59 -9.25 -11.12
C ILE A 37 -20.86 -8.41 -11.23
N LEU A 38 -20.80 -7.19 -10.71
CA LEU A 38 -21.81 -6.18 -10.93
C LEU A 38 -21.60 -5.55 -12.32
N PHE A 39 -22.68 -5.25 -13.03
CA PHE A 39 -22.60 -4.54 -14.31
C PHE A 39 -23.69 -3.47 -14.44
N GLY A 40 -23.60 -2.69 -15.52
CA GLY A 40 -24.45 -1.52 -15.71
C GLY A 40 -23.89 -0.26 -15.03
N THR A 41 -24.73 0.77 -14.94
CA THR A 41 -24.34 2.11 -14.45
C THR A 41 -25.10 2.53 -13.19
N ALA A 42 -25.94 1.64 -12.65
CA ALA A 42 -26.65 1.90 -11.41
C ALA A 42 -25.70 1.67 -10.22
N ALA A 43 -25.84 2.48 -9.17
CA ALA A 43 -25.22 2.21 -7.87
C ALA A 43 -25.93 1.01 -7.24
N ILE A 44 -25.28 -0.14 -7.30
CA ILE A 44 -25.74 -1.43 -6.77
C ILE A 44 -24.62 -2.03 -5.92
N ASP A 45 -24.98 -2.94 -5.03
CA ASP A 45 -24.04 -3.47 -4.03
C ASP A 45 -23.84 -4.97 -4.20
N GLY A 46 -22.66 -5.44 -3.83
CA GLY A 46 -22.29 -6.85 -3.86
C GLY A 46 -22.04 -7.36 -2.45
N THR A 47 -22.59 -8.51 -2.13
CA THR A 47 -22.33 -9.19 -0.86
C THR A 47 -21.91 -10.63 -1.11
N GLY A 48 -20.79 -11.03 -0.55
CA GLY A 48 -20.30 -12.40 -0.53
C GLY A 48 -20.97 -13.25 0.54
N ASN A 49 -20.28 -14.31 0.94
CA ASN A 49 -20.72 -15.32 1.90
C ASN A 49 -19.55 -15.69 2.84
N SER A 50 -19.44 -16.97 3.22
CA SER A 50 -18.39 -17.44 4.15
C SER A 50 -17.20 -18.13 3.45
N LEU A 51 -17.22 -18.12 2.12
CA LEU A 51 -16.17 -18.64 1.26
C LEU A 51 -15.27 -17.50 0.84
N ASN A 52 -14.09 -17.84 0.33
CA ASN A 52 -13.24 -16.89 -0.38
C ASN A 52 -13.94 -16.44 -1.67
N ASN A 53 -14.41 -15.20 -1.70
CA ASN A 53 -15.16 -14.63 -2.79
C ASN A 53 -14.30 -13.70 -3.66
N THR A 54 -14.72 -13.53 -4.91
CA THR A 54 -14.23 -12.44 -5.77
C THR A 54 -15.40 -11.53 -6.12
N LEU A 55 -15.34 -10.28 -5.66
CA LEU A 55 -16.38 -9.28 -5.86
C LEU A 55 -15.85 -8.17 -6.78
N THR A 56 -16.52 -7.97 -7.92
CA THR A 56 -16.16 -6.93 -8.90
C THR A 56 -17.28 -5.89 -9.00
N GLY A 57 -16.94 -4.64 -8.72
CA GLY A 57 -17.83 -3.48 -8.90
C GLY A 57 -18.12 -3.16 -10.37
N ASN A 58 -19.14 -2.34 -10.60
CA ASN A 58 -19.45 -1.74 -11.89
C ASN A 58 -18.86 -0.31 -11.98
N SER A 59 -19.36 0.52 -12.90
CA SER A 59 -18.83 1.88 -13.09
C SER A 59 -19.37 2.92 -12.10
N ALA A 60 -20.38 2.57 -11.31
CA ALA A 60 -20.93 3.42 -10.26
C ALA A 60 -20.26 3.10 -8.92
N ALA A 61 -20.46 3.95 -7.92
CA ALA A 61 -20.04 3.64 -6.56
C ALA A 61 -20.83 2.44 -6.02
N ASN A 62 -20.11 1.38 -5.65
CA ASN A 62 -20.67 0.16 -5.07
C ASN A 62 -20.20 -0.03 -3.62
N VAL A 63 -21.04 -0.65 -2.79
CA VAL A 63 -20.59 -1.28 -1.55
C VAL A 63 -20.32 -2.76 -1.84
N LEU A 64 -19.10 -3.21 -1.60
CA LEU A 64 -18.68 -4.61 -1.72
C LEU A 64 -18.41 -5.16 -0.31
N THR A 65 -19.19 -6.14 0.14
CA THR A 65 -19.05 -6.78 1.45
C THR A 65 -18.68 -8.25 1.27
N GLY A 66 -17.52 -8.68 1.73
CA GLY A 66 -16.98 -10.03 1.48
C GLY A 66 -17.62 -11.07 2.36
N GLY A 67 -17.50 -10.89 3.67
CA GLY A 67 -18.16 -11.73 4.65
C GLY A 67 -17.15 -12.43 5.54
N ALA A 68 -16.94 -13.72 5.34
CA ALA A 68 -15.84 -14.45 5.93
C ALA A 68 -15.12 -15.23 4.84
N GLY A 69 -13.87 -15.58 5.08
CA GLY A 69 -12.98 -16.07 4.02
C GLY A 69 -11.97 -14.99 3.64
N ASN A 70 -11.05 -15.37 2.76
CA ASN A 70 -10.09 -14.46 2.17
C ASN A 70 -10.65 -13.95 0.85
N ASP A 71 -11.17 -12.73 0.86
CA ASP A 71 -11.92 -12.15 -0.23
C ASP A 71 -11.06 -11.27 -1.13
N VAL A 72 -11.44 -11.19 -2.40
CA VAL A 72 -10.77 -10.40 -3.43
C VAL A 72 -11.74 -9.39 -4.04
N TYR A 73 -11.32 -8.13 -4.07
CA TYR A 73 -12.13 -7.01 -4.51
C TYR A 73 -11.53 -6.34 -5.74
N TYR A 74 -12.31 -6.17 -6.80
CA TYR A 74 -11.98 -5.31 -7.93
C TYR A 74 -12.81 -4.04 -7.84
N VAL A 75 -12.17 -2.95 -7.43
CA VAL A 75 -12.83 -1.70 -7.07
C VAL A 75 -12.64 -0.60 -8.12
N GLY A 76 -13.69 0.20 -8.28
CA GLY A 76 -13.74 1.41 -9.08
C GLY A 76 -13.79 2.69 -8.25
N LEU A 77 -14.05 3.80 -8.92
CA LEU A 77 -14.13 5.12 -8.29
C LEU A 77 -15.39 5.22 -7.43
N GLY A 78 -15.21 5.53 -6.14
CA GLY A 78 -16.30 5.72 -5.19
C GLY A 78 -16.80 4.44 -4.53
N ASP A 79 -16.21 3.30 -4.85
CA ASP A 79 -16.52 2.04 -4.19
C ASP A 79 -16.11 2.07 -2.72
N THR A 80 -16.76 1.23 -1.92
CA THR A 80 -16.43 0.97 -0.52
C THR A 80 -16.33 -0.53 -0.29
N VAL A 81 -15.26 -0.98 0.35
CA VAL A 81 -15.09 -2.37 0.80
C VAL A 81 -15.45 -2.45 2.27
N VAL A 82 -16.22 -3.46 2.65
CA VAL A 82 -16.69 -3.70 4.01
C VAL A 82 -16.27 -5.10 4.44
N GLU A 83 -15.39 -5.14 5.45
CA GLU A 83 -14.93 -6.39 6.06
C GLU A 83 -15.18 -6.46 7.56
N ALA A 84 -15.38 -7.68 8.04
CA ALA A 84 -15.54 -7.96 9.47
C ALA A 84 -14.21 -8.33 10.12
N ALA A 85 -14.05 -7.99 11.40
CA ALA A 85 -12.85 -8.37 12.15
C ALA A 85 -12.70 -9.90 12.21
N ASN A 86 -11.51 -10.40 11.87
CA ASN A 86 -11.20 -11.84 11.77
C ASN A 86 -12.01 -12.59 10.68
N ALA A 87 -12.43 -11.90 9.61
CA ALA A 87 -13.08 -12.50 8.45
C ALA A 87 -12.11 -13.32 7.60
N GLY A 88 -10.86 -12.89 7.48
CA GLY A 88 -9.84 -13.57 6.70
C GLY A 88 -8.65 -12.66 6.46
N ILE A 89 -8.00 -12.84 5.32
CA ILE A 89 -6.99 -11.92 4.77
C ILE A 89 -7.50 -11.45 3.41
N ASP A 90 -7.82 -10.17 3.32
CA ASP A 90 -8.60 -9.64 2.22
C ASP A 90 -7.76 -8.74 1.30
N HIS A 91 -8.07 -8.76 0.00
CA HIS A 91 -7.24 -8.15 -1.03
C HIS A 91 -8.02 -7.25 -1.96
N VAL A 92 -7.68 -5.96 -1.95
CA VAL A 92 -8.20 -4.98 -2.90
C VAL A 92 -7.27 -4.82 -4.10
N LEU A 93 -7.84 -4.89 -5.30
CA LEU A 93 -7.24 -4.50 -6.56
C LEU A 93 -7.94 -3.23 -7.05
N SER A 94 -7.19 -2.12 -7.09
CA SER A 94 -7.72 -0.82 -7.50
C SER A 94 -7.03 -0.31 -8.75
N ALA A 95 -7.80 0.24 -9.69
CA ALA A 95 -7.25 0.95 -10.85
C ALA A 95 -7.01 2.45 -10.57
N GLY A 96 -7.45 2.95 -9.41
CA GLY A 96 -7.26 4.31 -8.93
C GLY A 96 -6.51 4.36 -7.60
N SER A 97 -6.23 5.56 -7.07
CA SER A 97 -5.72 5.69 -5.70
C SER A 97 -6.71 5.09 -4.71
N TRP A 98 -6.20 4.44 -3.67
CA TRP A 98 -7.04 3.71 -2.72
C TRP A 98 -6.53 3.80 -1.29
N THR A 99 -7.46 3.92 -0.36
CA THR A 99 -7.21 3.80 1.09
C THR A 99 -7.94 2.56 1.59
N LEU A 100 -7.22 1.63 2.21
CA LEU A 100 -7.83 0.43 2.78
C LEU A 100 -8.80 0.80 3.92
N GLY A 101 -9.99 0.22 3.89
CA GLY A 101 -10.92 0.26 5.02
C GLY A 101 -10.43 -0.63 6.17
N ASP A 102 -11.12 -0.57 7.30
CA ASP A 102 -10.84 -1.46 8.44
C ASP A 102 -10.91 -2.94 8.04
N ASN A 103 -10.10 -3.78 8.68
CA ASN A 103 -10.07 -5.24 8.47
C ASN A 103 -9.66 -5.71 7.07
N VAL A 104 -8.99 -4.86 6.28
CA VAL A 104 -8.43 -5.26 4.99
C VAL A 104 -6.91 -5.19 5.05
N GLU A 105 -6.22 -6.23 4.60
CA GLU A 105 -4.78 -6.38 4.79
C GLU A 105 -3.96 -6.12 3.53
N ARG A 106 -4.53 -6.21 2.33
CA ARG A 106 -3.75 -6.16 1.08
C ARG A 106 -4.33 -5.19 0.07
N LEU A 107 -3.44 -4.42 -0.56
CA LEU A 107 -3.74 -3.56 -1.70
C LEU A 107 -2.79 -3.87 -2.86
N THR A 108 -3.33 -3.92 -4.07
CA THR A 108 -2.56 -3.86 -5.31
C THR A 108 -3.12 -2.80 -6.24
N LEU A 109 -2.28 -1.85 -6.63
CA LEU A 109 -2.58 -0.84 -7.62
C LEU A 109 -2.38 -1.45 -9.02
N THR A 110 -3.46 -1.55 -9.78
CA THR A 110 -3.49 -2.20 -11.11
C THR A 110 -3.59 -1.21 -12.26
N GLY A 111 -3.87 0.06 -11.96
CA GLY A 111 -3.88 1.13 -12.95
C GLY A 111 -2.48 1.43 -13.48
N THR A 112 -2.39 2.24 -14.54
CA THR A 112 -1.11 2.69 -15.12
C THR A 112 -0.84 4.18 -14.91
N SER A 113 -1.74 4.88 -14.23
CA SER A 113 -1.63 6.30 -13.90
C SER A 113 -0.81 6.48 -12.62
N LEU A 114 -0.44 7.72 -12.31
CA LEU A 114 0.05 8.11 -10.99
C LEU A 114 -1.10 7.99 -9.99
N ILE A 115 -1.03 6.97 -9.15
CA ILE A 115 -2.03 6.64 -8.13
C ILE A 115 -1.31 6.22 -6.86
N ASP A 116 -1.97 6.37 -5.73
CA ASP A 116 -1.36 6.21 -4.41
C ASP A 116 -2.10 5.13 -3.61
N GLY A 117 -1.38 4.50 -2.69
CA GLY A 117 -1.91 3.48 -1.79
C GLY A 117 -1.75 3.91 -0.35
N THR A 118 -2.84 3.83 0.41
CA THR A 118 -2.81 4.05 1.87
C THR A 118 -3.39 2.82 2.55
N GLY A 119 -2.68 2.31 3.55
CA GLY A 119 -3.13 1.25 4.44
C GLY A 119 -4.06 1.77 5.53
N ASN A 120 -4.11 1.02 6.63
CA ASN A 120 -4.95 1.26 7.80
C ASN A 120 -4.14 1.01 9.09
N SER A 121 -4.78 0.59 10.18
CA SER A 121 -4.10 0.33 11.46
C SER A 121 -3.56 -1.10 11.63
N LEU A 122 -3.77 -1.96 10.64
CA LEU A 122 -3.28 -3.34 10.61
C LEU A 122 -1.93 -3.41 9.91
N ASN A 123 -1.30 -4.58 9.99
CA ASN A 123 -0.13 -4.90 9.18
C ASN A 123 -0.59 -5.15 7.74
N ASN A 124 -0.33 -4.20 6.85
CA ASN A 124 -0.73 -4.22 5.47
C ASN A 124 0.40 -4.63 4.51
N ILE A 125 0.00 -5.17 3.36
CA ILE A 125 0.87 -5.36 2.21
C ILE A 125 0.36 -4.47 1.08
N LEU A 126 1.16 -3.47 0.72
CA LEU A 126 0.87 -2.50 -0.32
C LEU A 126 1.76 -2.79 -1.54
N THR A 127 1.15 -3.01 -2.70
CA THR A 127 1.86 -3.15 -3.98
C THR A 127 1.42 -2.04 -4.92
N GLY A 128 2.37 -1.21 -5.32
CA GLY A 128 2.23 -0.17 -6.33
C GLY A 128 2.19 -0.71 -7.75
N ASN A 129 2.22 0.21 -8.72
CA ASN A 129 2.19 -0.07 -10.15
C ASN A 129 3.52 0.31 -10.81
N SER A 130 3.52 0.60 -12.11
CA SER A 130 4.73 0.99 -12.84
C SER A 130 4.91 2.51 -12.97
N ALA A 131 4.13 3.29 -12.24
CA ALA A 131 4.20 4.73 -12.20
C ALA A 131 4.63 5.15 -10.79
N ALA A 132 5.10 6.39 -10.61
CA ALA A 132 5.46 6.88 -9.29
C ALA A 132 4.24 6.87 -8.35
N ASN A 133 4.32 6.08 -7.29
CA ASN A 133 3.32 5.92 -6.23
C ASN A 133 3.81 6.54 -4.93
N VAL A 134 2.88 7.10 -4.15
CA VAL A 134 3.05 7.24 -2.70
C VAL A 134 2.39 6.04 -2.03
N LEU A 135 3.17 5.27 -1.27
CA LEU A 135 2.70 4.17 -0.45
C LEU A 135 2.86 4.53 1.02
N ASP A 136 1.74 4.56 1.75
CA ASP A 136 1.67 4.82 3.18
C ASP A 136 1.04 3.61 3.87
N GLY A 137 1.82 2.92 4.71
CA GLY A 137 1.39 1.75 5.49
C GLY A 137 0.23 2.02 6.45
N GLY A 138 0.17 3.25 6.97
CA GLY A 138 -0.56 3.53 8.19
C GLY A 138 0.25 3.08 9.42
N LEU A 139 -0.45 2.76 10.52
CA LEU A 139 0.19 2.58 11.85
C LEU A 139 0.77 1.18 12.10
N GLY A 140 0.56 0.25 11.16
CA GLY A 140 0.86 -1.16 11.31
C GLY A 140 2.35 -1.48 11.21
N ALA A 141 2.69 -2.77 11.20
CA ALA A 141 3.98 -3.22 10.71
C ALA A 141 3.81 -3.64 9.25
N ASP A 142 4.11 -2.71 8.35
CA ASP A 142 3.67 -2.80 6.96
C ASP A 142 4.77 -3.29 6.01
N THR A 143 4.36 -3.84 4.87
CA THR A 143 5.27 -4.15 3.76
C THR A 143 4.84 -3.40 2.51
N MET A 144 5.73 -2.55 1.99
CA MET A 144 5.46 -1.71 0.83
C MET A 144 6.40 -2.08 -0.31
N MET A 145 5.83 -2.27 -1.50
CA MET A 145 6.51 -2.56 -2.77
C MET A 145 5.99 -1.59 -3.83
N GLY A 146 6.81 -0.64 -4.27
CA GLY A 146 6.46 0.44 -5.20
C GLY A 146 6.34 -0.07 -6.63
N GLY A 147 7.37 -0.77 -7.09
CA GLY A 147 7.33 -1.47 -8.37
C GLY A 147 8.31 -0.87 -9.35
N ALA A 148 7.85 -0.04 -10.28
CA ALA A 148 8.73 0.75 -11.13
C ALA A 148 8.21 2.19 -11.15
N GLY A 149 9.09 3.13 -11.48
CA GLY A 149 8.81 4.54 -11.24
C GLY A 149 9.58 5.03 -10.03
N ASN A 150 9.45 6.32 -9.73
CA ASN A 150 10.12 6.93 -8.59
C ASN A 150 9.12 7.00 -7.44
N ASP A 151 9.15 5.98 -6.60
CA ASP A 151 8.16 5.75 -5.55
C ASP A 151 8.55 6.45 -4.25
N THR A 152 7.54 6.77 -3.44
CA THR A 152 7.71 7.32 -2.10
C THR A 152 7.05 6.41 -1.07
N TYR A 153 7.83 6.02 -0.07
CA TYR A 153 7.42 5.16 1.03
C TYR A 153 7.32 5.97 2.32
N VAL A 154 6.15 5.97 2.95
CA VAL A 154 5.96 6.56 4.28
C VAL A 154 6.19 5.47 5.32
N VAL A 155 7.25 5.63 6.12
CA VAL A 155 7.60 4.70 7.19
C VAL A 155 7.40 5.39 8.53
N ASP A 156 6.38 4.99 9.27
CA ASP A 156 6.08 5.55 10.59
C ASP A 156 6.25 4.54 11.74
N HIS A 157 6.42 3.27 11.40
CA HIS A 157 6.60 2.19 12.35
C HIS A 157 7.94 1.47 12.14
N VAL A 158 8.60 1.11 13.25
CA VAL A 158 9.97 0.53 13.22
C VAL A 158 10.06 -0.84 12.54
N SER A 159 8.91 -1.50 12.36
CA SER A 159 8.81 -2.81 11.71
C SER A 159 8.34 -2.70 10.26
N ASP A 160 8.20 -1.50 9.70
CA ASP A 160 7.86 -1.33 8.29
C ASP A 160 9.01 -1.79 7.39
N VAL A 161 8.65 -2.46 6.31
CA VAL A 161 9.58 -3.02 5.35
C VAL A 161 9.30 -2.42 3.98
N VAL A 162 10.33 -1.78 3.42
CA VAL A 162 10.35 -1.31 2.04
C VAL A 162 11.11 -2.33 1.20
N THR A 163 10.53 -2.74 0.07
CA THR A 163 11.16 -3.67 -0.87
C THR A 163 11.17 -3.07 -2.27
N GLU A 164 12.36 -2.82 -2.78
CA GLU A 164 12.57 -2.26 -4.12
C GLU A 164 13.34 -3.19 -5.06
N GLN A 165 13.04 -3.07 -6.35
CA GLN A 165 13.68 -3.85 -7.40
C GLN A 165 14.87 -3.11 -8.00
N VAL A 166 15.82 -3.88 -8.54
CA VAL A 166 16.98 -3.28 -9.22
C VAL A 166 16.54 -2.50 -10.47
N ASN A 167 16.97 -1.24 -10.58
CA ASN A 167 16.59 -0.32 -11.66
C ASN A 167 15.08 -0.02 -11.74
N ALA A 168 14.37 0.00 -10.62
CA ALA A 168 12.96 0.35 -10.54
C ALA A 168 12.71 1.86 -10.71
N GLY A 169 13.63 2.70 -10.25
CA GLY A 169 13.53 4.15 -10.38
C GLY A 169 14.53 4.84 -9.47
N THR A 170 14.15 6.00 -8.95
CA THR A 170 14.87 6.70 -7.88
C THR A 170 13.89 6.95 -6.75
N ASP A 171 13.98 6.13 -5.72
CA ASP A 171 12.95 5.95 -4.72
C ASP A 171 13.30 6.70 -3.43
N THR A 172 12.27 7.08 -2.68
CA THR A 172 12.42 7.87 -1.45
C THR A 172 11.68 7.21 -0.30
N VAL A 173 12.37 7.05 0.83
CA VAL A 173 11.73 6.79 2.12
C VAL A 173 11.56 8.10 2.87
N GLN A 174 10.34 8.40 3.28
CA GLN A 174 10.04 9.42 4.28
C GLN A 174 9.80 8.73 5.61
N SER A 175 10.71 8.88 6.58
CA SER A 175 10.64 8.12 7.83
C SER A 175 10.40 9.00 9.05
N ALA A 176 9.36 8.68 9.82
CA ALA A 176 9.11 9.27 11.14
C ALA A 176 9.90 8.58 12.27
N VAL A 177 10.63 7.51 11.97
CA VAL A 177 11.42 6.70 12.90
C VAL A 177 12.88 6.62 12.47
N THR A 178 13.73 6.01 13.30
CA THR A 178 15.09 5.67 12.87
C THR A 178 15.02 4.62 11.77
N TYR A 179 15.70 4.85 10.65
CA TYR A 179 15.57 3.98 9.49
C TYR A 179 16.90 3.72 8.78
N THR A 180 17.02 2.53 8.21
CA THR A 180 18.11 2.14 7.31
C THR A 180 17.50 1.77 5.98
N LEU A 181 17.95 2.41 4.90
CA LEU A 181 17.43 2.15 3.56
C LEU A 181 17.61 0.67 3.19
N ALA A 182 16.55 0.06 2.67
CA ALA A 182 16.63 -1.23 2.01
C ALA A 182 17.52 -1.12 0.76
N ALA A 183 17.97 -2.26 0.24
CA ALA A 183 18.69 -2.27 -1.04
C ALA A 183 17.80 -1.67 -2.16
N ASN A 184 18.44 -1.03 -3.14
CA ASN A 184 17.77 -0.42 -4.30
C ASN A 184 16.93 0.82 -3.99
N VAL A 185 17.05 1.41 -2.80
CA VAL A 185 16.41 2.70 -2.47
C VAL A 185 17.49 3.78 -2.39
N GLU A 186 17.28 4.92 -3.05
CA GLU A 186 18.30 5.95 -3.19
C GLU A 186 18.21 7.04 -2.12
N ASN A 187 17.01 7.41 -1.66
CA ASN A 187 16.83 8.60 -0.82
C ASN A 187 16.13 8.29 0.50
N LEU A 188 16.58 8.94 1.57
CA LEU A 188 15.94 8.98 2.88
C LEU A 188 15.69 10.43 3.30
N THR A 189 14.49 10.73 3.77
CA THR A 189 14.17 11.97 4.47
C THR A 189 13.55 11.65 5.82
N LEU A 190 14.16 12.12 6.91
CA LEU A 190 13.62 11.99 8.26
C LEU A 190 12.55 13.06 8.48
N THR A 191 11.33 12.64 8.77
CA THR A 191 10.15 13.53 8.96
C THR A 191 9.67 13.59 10.41
N GLY A 192 10.15 12.68 11.27
CA GLY A 192 9.83 12.66 12.69
C GLY A 192 10.35 13.92 13.40
N ILE A 193 9.83 14.21 14.58
CA ILE A 193 10.25 15.39 15.38
C ILE A 193 11.35 15.07 16.42
N GLY A 194 11.65 13.78 16.61
CA GLY A 194 12.64 13.32 17.59
C GLY A 194 14.06 13.26 17.04
N ALA A 195 15.01 12.97 17.93
CA ALA A 195 16.37 12.55 17.56
C ALA A 195 16.32 11.12 16.99
N ILE A 196 16.02 11.02 15.70
CA ILE A 196 16.02 9.78 14.93
C ILE A 196 17.23 9.74 14.00
N ASN A 197 17.62 8.55 13.54
CA ASN A 197 18.85 8.38 12.77
C ASN A 197 18.53 7.83 11.37
N GLY A 198 19.40 8.12 10.42
CA GLY A 198 19.31 7.64 9.06
C GLY A 198 20.57 6.87 8.66
N ALA A 199 20.39 5.74 7.99
CA ALA A 199 21.48 5.03 7.34
C ALA A 199 21.12 4.71 5.89
N GLY A 200 22.07 4.93 4.98
CA GLY A 200 21.98 4.51 3.60
C GLY A 200 22.30 3.03 3.41
N ASN A 201 22.59 2.65 2.18
CA ASN A 201 22.90 1.29 1.75
C ASN A 201 24.25 1.27 0.99
N ALA A 202 24.33 0.53 -0.12
CA ALA A 202 25.55 0.40 -0.92
C ALA A 202 25.55 1.25 -2.21
N LEU A 203 24.49 2.05 -2.41
CA LEU A 203 24.31 2.97 -3.53
C LEU A 203 24.75 4.38 -3.14
N ASP A 204 24.81 5.27 -4.12
CA ASP A 204 24.96 6.71 -3.86
C ASP A 204 23.64 7.24 -3.27
N ASN A 205 23.60 7.50 -1.96
CA ASN A 205 22.38 7.90 -1.27
C ASN A 205 22.29 9.40 -0.98
N ILE A 206 21.06 9.93 -0.95
CA ILE A 206 20.76 11.25 -0.36
C ILE A 206 20.03 11.04 0.96
N LEU A 207 20.67 11.38 2.08
CA LEU A 207 20.09 11.28 3.42
C LEU A 207 19.84 12.69 3.97
N THR A 208 18.58 13.03 4.20
CA THR A 208 18.16 14.29 4.81
C THR A 208 17.63 14.02 6.22
N GLY A 209 18.24 14.65 7.21
CA GLY A 209 17.81 14.66 8.60
C GLY A 209 16.63 15.60 8.86
N ASN A 210 16.30 15.78 10.13
CA ASN A 210 15.18 16.59 10.61
C ASN A 210 15.67 17.77 11.46
N SER A 211 14.86 18.23 12.42
CA SER A 211 15.23 19.34 13.33
C SER A 211 15.80 18.89 14.67
N GLY A 212 15.89 17.58 14.90
CA GLY A 212 16.53 16.97 16.06
C GLY A 212 17.97 16.56 15.74
N ASN A 213 18.73 16.22 16.77
CA ASN A 213 20.10 15.74 16.60
C ASN A 213 20.09 14.35 15.96
N ASN A 214 20.47 14.25 14.68
CA ASN A 214 20.49 13.01 13.93
C ASN A 214 21.90 12.42 13.86
N VAL A 215 21.96 11.10 13.77
CA VAL A 215 23.13 10.37 13.26
C VAL A 215 22.83 9.95 11.83
N LEU A 216 23.62 10.42 10.87
CA LEU A 216 23.52 10.06 9.46
C LEU A 216 24.73 9.23 9.03
N THR A 217 24.48 8.03 8.51
CA THR A 217 25.51 7.11 8.01
C THR A 217 25.29 6.87 6.52
N GLY A 218 26.18 7.36 5.65
CA GLY A 218 26.04 7.21 4.20
C GLY A 218 26.06 5.73 3.77
N GLY A 219 27.08 5.01 4.21
CA GLY A 219 27.28 3.61 3.86
C GLY A 219 28.43 3.48 2.87
N ALA A 220 28.20 2.76 1.77
CA ALA A 220 29.11 2.74 0.63
C ALA A 220 28.44 3.43 -0.54
N GLY A 221 29.24 4.08 -1.40
CA GLY A 221 28.71 4.97 -2.42
C GLY A 221 29.34 6.35 -2.26
N ALA A 222 28.94 7.29 -3.12
CA ALA A 222 29.21 8.70 -2.95
C ALA A 222 27.95 9.39 -2.43
N ASP A 223 27.86 9.52 -1.10
CA ASP A 223 26.63 9.94 -0.44
C ASP A 223 26.51 11.46 -0.28
N VAL A 224 25.28 11.97 -0.20
CA VAL A 224 24.98 13.34 0.22
C VAL A 224 24.23 13.30 1.54
N LEU A 225 24.85 13.81 2.60
CA LEU A 225 24.29 13.84 3.95
C LEU A 225 23.90 15.26 4.32
N ILE A 226 22.63 15.50 4.59
CA ILE A 226 22.06 16.80 4.93
C ILE A 226 21.50 16.70 6.35
N GLY A 227 22.15 17.30 7.36
CA GLY A 227 21.72 17.17 8.77
C GLY A 227 20.36 17.78 9.05
N GLY A 228 20.12 18.97 8.49
CA GLY A 228 18.98 19.79 8.87
C GLY A 228 19.36 20.70 10.04
N ALA A 229 18.50 20.79 11.05
CA ALA A 229 18.78 21.56 12.25
C ALA A 229 19.08 20.61 13.42
N GLY A 230 19.82 21.09 14.41
CA GLY A 230 20.27 20.26 15.52
C GLY A 230 21.79 20.17 15.55
N ASN A 231 22.31 19.31 16.41
CA ASN A 231 23.72 18.97 16.47
C ASN A 231 23.90 17.56 15.91
N ASP A 232 24.20 17.47 14.62
CA ASP A 232 24.20 16.22 13.88
C ASP A 232 25.57 15.53 13.89
N THR A 233 25.57 14.21 13.69
CA THR A 233 26.77 13.39 13.61
C THR A 233 26.78 12.59 12.32
N TYR A 234 27.87 12.67 11.56
CA TYR A 234 28.01 12.02 10.26
C TYR A 234 29.06 10.91 10.30
N TYR A 235 28.66 9.74 9.81
CA TYR A 235 29.58 8.67 9.47
C TYR A 235 29.74 8.65 7.96
N VAL A 236 30.84 9.25 7.49
CA VAL A 236 31.13 9.45 6.07
C VAL A 236 32.07 8.38 5.50
N GLY A 237 31.77 7.95 4.28
CA GLY A 237 32.61 7.16 3.40
C GLY A 237 33.52 8.00 2.50
N ILE A 238 34.03 7.37 1.45
CA ILE A 238 34.87 8.02 0.45
C ILE A 238 33.95 8.68 -0.59
N ASN A 239 34.19 9.96 -0.86
CA ASN A 239 33.41 10.81 -1.79
C ASN A 239 32.07 11.32 -1.25
N ASP A 240 31.73 11.02 0.00
CA ASP A 240 30.58 11.63 0.65
C ASP A 240 30.72 13.15 0.74
N THR A 241 29.60 13.84 0.60
CA THR A 241 29.47 15.27 0.81
C THR A 241 28.50 15.52 1.96
N VAL A 242 28.89 16.39 2.89
CA VAL A 242 28.06 16.80 4.03
C VAL A 242 27.59 18.24 3.84
N HIS A 243 26.29 18.46 4.05
CA HIS A 243 25.64 19.75 4.04
C HIS A 243 24.99 20.00 5.42
N GLU A 244 25.32 21.16 5.99
CA GLU A 244 24.75 21.63 7.24
C GLU A 244 23.97 22.91 7.00
N ASP A 245 22.78 23.03 7.59
CA ASP A 245 22.07 24.30 7.58
C ASP A 245 22.65 25.22 8.65
N ALA A 246 22.68 26.52 8.36
CA ALA A 246 23.35 27.53 9.19
C ALA A 246 22.76 27.72 10.61
N THR A 247 21.71 26.98 10.97
CA THR A 247 21.12 26.93 12.31
C THR A 247 21.53 25.69 13.12
N GLY A 248 22.26 24.75 12.54
CA GLY A 248 22.82 23.58 13.22
C GLY A 248 23.96 23.97 14.17
N GLY A 249 23.90 23.53 15.42
CA GLY A 249 24.82 23.94 16.47
C GLY A 249 26.20 23.29 16.33
N ILE A 250 27.24 24.11 16.45
CA ILE A 250 28.66 23.73 16.53
C ILE A 250 28.95 22.85 17.75
#